data_AF-A0A937WMN8-F1
#
_entry.id   AF-A0A937WMN8-F1
#
_cell.length_a   1.000
_cell.length_b   1.000
_cell.length_c   1.000
_cell.angle_alpha   90.00
_cell.angle_beta   90.00
_cell.angle_gamma   90.00
#
_symmetry.space_group_name_H-M   'P 1'
#
loop_
_entity.id
_entity.type
_entity.pdbx_description
1 polymer ?
#
loop_
_entity_poly.entity_id
_entity_poly.type
_entity_poly.pdbx_seq_one_letter_code
_entity_poly.pdbx_strand_id
1 'polypeptide(L)'
;FMFAIQAGAWDWFGGGKPTMNEWHHVAVTYDGKRTESWVDGKNAGGTDRNNQNITPTDQPFQIGRRVCCGTTPIKGIIDEVRISDVVRYTKDFALPTTEFVADKNTRLLWHLNEGSGTEVSDASGNKNTGKLEGGPKWVKGAPITSAVAVQPNGKLATMWAILKSNR
;
A
#
# COMPACT_ATOMS: atom_id res chain seq x y z
N PHE A 1 4.62 8.91 0.27
CA PHE A 1 4.11 7.91 1.24
C PHE A 1 5.30 7.44 2.09
N MET A 2 5.06 6.80 3.22
CA MET A 2 6.14 6.28 4.06
C MET A 2 5.70 4.95 4.65
N PHE A 3 6.54 3.93 4.49
CA PHE A 3 6.36 2.63 5.11
C PHE A 3 7.40 2.48 6.22
N ALA A 4 7.03 1.80 7.29
CA ALA A 4 7.93 1.51 8.40
C ALA A 4 7.90 0.01 8.67
N ILE A 5 9.08 -0.60 8.74
CA ILE A 5 9.25 -1.98 9.20
C ILE A 5 10.23 -1.95 10.37
N GLN A 6 9.82 -2.53 11.49
CA GLN A 6 10.68 -2.73 12.65
C GLN A 6 11.31 -4.12 12.58
N ALA A 7 12.59 -4.16 12.20
CA ALA A 7 13.47 -5.32 12.31
C ALA A 7 14.73 -4.81 13.01
N GLY A 8 14.88 -5.10 14.31
CA GLY A 8 15.93 -4.52 15.17
C GLY A 8 15.70 -3.04 15.54
N ALA A 9 15.64 -2.15 14.55
CA ALA A 9 15.37 -0.71 14.70
C ALA A 9 14.24 -0.24 13.75
N TRP A 10 13.66 0.94 14.03
CA TRP A 10 12.71 1.58 13.13
C TRP A 10 13.43 2.16 11.92
N ASP A 11 13.13 1.63 10.74
CA ASP A 11 13.57 2.23 9.48
C ASP A 11 12.37 2.75 8.68
N TRP A 12 12.56 3.94 8.11
CA TRP A 12 11.58 4.66 7.32
C TRP A 12 11.95 4.57 5.84
N PHE A 13 11.04 4.05 5.03
CA PHE A 13 11.28 3.87 3.60
C PHE A 13 10.44 4.83 2.79
N GLY A 14 11.13 5.63 1.97
CA GLY A 14 10.54 6.49 0.94
C GLY A 14 11.16 6.13 -0.40
N GLY A 15 10.42 5.38 -1.23
CA GLY A 15 10.85 4.95 -2.56
C GLY A 15 10.72 6.02 -3.65
N GLY A 16 10.91 7.29 -3.32
CA GLY A 16 10.73 8.41 -4.26
C GLY A 16 9.64 9.39 -3.85
N LYS A 17 9.53 10.46 -4.64
CA LYS A 17 8.54 11.52 -4.46
C LYS A 17 7.40 11.27 -5.46
N PRO A 18 6.41 10.41 -5.15
CA PRO A 18 5.22 10.27 -5.98
C PRO A 18 4.62 11.65 -6.24
N THR A 19 4.15 11.85 -7.45
CA THR A 19 3.50 13.08 -7.87
C THR A 19 2.17 13.22 -7.16
N MET A 20 1.76 14.47 -6.98
CA MET A 20 0.62 14.78 -6.13
C MET A 20 -0.65 14.69 -6.94
N ASN A 21 -1.70 14.18 -6.30
CA ASN A 21 -3.01 13.97 -6.90
C ASN A 21 -3.04 12.89 -7.96
N GLU A 22 -2.17 11.92 -7.78
CA GLU A 22 -1.98 10.77 -8.62
C GLU A 22 -1.92 9.61 -7.61
N TRP A 23 -2.66 8.54 -7.84
CA TRP A 23 -2.27 7.22 -7.42
C TRP A 23 -0.84 6.92 -7.88
N HIS A 24 -0.25 5.91 -7.25
CA HIS A 24 1.04 5.32 -7.61
C HIS A 24 1.07 3.88 -7.12
N HIS A 25 1.40 2.88 -7.96
CA HIS A 25 1.58 1.52 -7.41
C HIS A 25 2.74 1.53 -6.42
N VAL A 26 2.46 1.24 -5.16
CA VAL A 26 3.52 1.14 -4.15
C VAL A 26 3.56 -0.25 -3.53
N ALA A 27 4.76 -0.81 -3.44
CA ALA A 27 5.01 -2.03 -2.69
C ALA A 27 6.28 -1.92 -1.85
N VAL A 28 6.31 -2.71 -0.79
CA VAL A 28 7.51 -2.98 0.00
C VAL A 28 7.69 -4.49 0.06
N THR A 29 8.89 -4.96 -0.21
CA THR A 29 9.25 -6.37 -0.09
C THR A 29 10.26 -6.57 1.04
N TYR A 30 10.20 -7.73 1.67
CA TYR A 30 11.18 -8.15 2.64
C TYR A 30 11.49 -9.64 2.47
N ASP A 31 12.74 -9.98 2.21
CA ASP A 31 13.20 -11.36 1.96
C ASP A 31 13.89 -12.00 3.18
N GLY A 32 13.81 -11.36 4.35
CA GLY A 32 14.55 -11.74 5.55
C GLY A 32 15.96 -11.16 5.61
N LYS A 33 16.47 -10.57 4.52
CA LYS A 33 17.80 -9.97 4.42
C LYS A 33 17.77 -8.49 4.08
N ARG A 34 16.83 -8.06 3.24
CA ARG A 34 16.78 -6.73 2.66
C ARG A 34 15.33 -6.30 2.49
N THR A 35 15.06 -5.05 2.85
CA THR A 35 13.81 -4.38 2.50
C THR A 35 13.99 -3.63 1.20
N GLU A 36 13.06 -3.77 0.26
CA GLU A 36 13.05 -2.97 -0.98
C GLU A 36 11.71 -2.27 -1.16
N SER A 37 11.76 -1.07 -1.73
CA SER A 37 10.57 -0.29 -2.09
C SER A 37 10.40 -0.26 -3.61
N TRP A 38 9.14 -0.23 -4.05
CA TRP A 38 8.77 -0.22 -5.45
C TRP A 38 7.74 0.85 -5.69
N VAL A 39 7.96 1.70 -6.69
CA VAL A 39 7.01 2.74 -7.10
C VAL A 39 6.78 2.66 -8.59
N ASP A 40 5.52 2.57 -8.99
CA ASP A 40 5.09 2.50 -10.38
C ASP A 40 5.82 1.42 -11.19
N GLY A 41 6.03 0.27 -10.56
CA GLY A 41 6.68 -0.89 -11.17
C GLY A 41 8.22 -0.81 -11.21
N LYS A 42 8.82 0.25 -10.65
CA LYS A 42 10.28 0.45 -10.61
C LYS A 42 10.85 0.22 -9.22
N ASN A 43 12.02 -0.43 -9.14
CA ASN A 43 12.76 -0.49 -7.88
C ASN A 43 13.17 0.92 -7.47
N ALA A 44 12.88 1.27 -6.22
CA ALA A 44 13.15 2.59 -5.66
C ALA A 44 14.20 2.56 -4.55
N GLY A 45 15.01 1.51 -4.51
CA GLY A 45 16.03 1.30 -3.50
C GLY A 45 15.54 0.50 -2.30
N GLY A 46 16.49 0.23 -1.40
CA GLY A 46 16.29 -0.64 -0.25
C GLY A 46 17.47 -0.59 0.71
N THR A 47 17.30 -1.29 1.83
CA THR A 47 18.27 -1.33 2.93
C THR A 47 18.46 -2.76 3.39
N ASP A 48 19.72 -3.13 3.62
CA ASP A 48 20.07 -4.43 4.18
C ASP A 48 19.70 -4.46 5.67
N ARG A 49 19.13 -5.59 6.08
CA ARG A 49 18.63 -5.88 7.43
C ARG A 49 19.43 -6.97 8.11
N ASN A 50 20.58 -7.38 7.56
CA ASN A 50 21.53 -8.30 8.19
C ASN A 50 20.88 -9.57 8.80
N ASN A 51 19.96 -10.20 8.07
CA ASN A 51 19.22 -11.40 8.52
C ASN A 51 18.32 -11.19 9.76
N GLN A 52 17.81 -9.98 10.01
CA GLN A 52 16.94 -9.72 11.16
C GLN A 52 15.51 -10.17 10.93
N ASN A 53 14.85 -10.73 11.94
CA ASN A 53 13.42 -10.99 11.83
C ASN A 53 12.61 -9.70 12.03
N ILE A 54 11.44 -9.62 11.40
CA ILE A 54 10.45 -8.60 11.75
C ILE A 54 10.00 -8.86 13.19
N THR A 55 10.07 -7.84 14.05
CA THR A 55 9.62 -7.97 15.43
C THR A 55 8.09 -8.09 15.47
N PRO A 56 7.53 -9.18 16.01
CA PRO A 56 6.08 -9.31 16.12
C PRO A 56 5.51 -8.29 17.09
N THR A 57 4.26 -7.90 16.88
CA THR A 57 3.51 -6.99 17.74
C THR A 57 2.06 -7.44 17.83
N ASP A 58 1.42 -7.15 18.95
CA ASP A 58 -0.02 -7.32 19.18
C ASP A 58 -0.83 -6.11 18.72
N GLN A 59 -0.17 -5.04 18.27
CA GLN A 59 -0.84 -3.86 17.76
C GLN A 59 -1.56 -4.16 16.46
N PRO A 60 -2.76 -3.59 16.25
CA PRO A 60 -3.50 -3.82 15.01
C PRO A 60 -2.70 -3.31 13.81
N PHE A 61 -2.77 -4.05 12.71
CA PHE A 61 -2.28 -3.55 11.43
C PHE A 61 -3.16 -2.39 10.96
N GLN A 62 -2.52 -1.30 10.54
CA GLN A 62 -3.22 -0.07 10.18
C GLN A 62 -2.74 0.46 8.83
N ILE A 63 -3.69 0.99 8.09
CA ILE A 63 -3.48 1.62 6.79
C ILE A 63 -3.99 3.07 6.87
N GLY A 64 -3.24 3.99 6.27
CA GLY A 64 -3.61 5.40 6.19
C GLY A 64 -3.25 6.26 7.41
N ARG A 65 -2.73 5.68 8.50
CA ARG A 65 -2.22 6.44 9.66
C ARG A 65 -1.23 5.59 10.45
N ARG A 66 -0.27 6.23 11.13
CA ARG A 66 0.51 5.63 12.21
C ARG A 66 -0.06 6.07 13.57
N VAL A 67 -0.48 5.13 14.42
CA VAL A 67 -1.10 5.47 15.71
C VAL A 67 -0.16 6.12 16.70
N CYS A 68 1.12 5.74 16.73
CA CYS A 68 2.07 6.34 17.66
C CYS A 68 2.48 7.76 17.23
N CYS A 69 2.91 8.57 18.21
CA CYS A 69 3.64 9.82 18.00
C CYS A 69 2.87 10.94 17.27
N GLY A 70 1.53 10.95 17.32
CA GLY A 70 0.73 12.08 16.84
C GLY A 70 0.77 12.30 15.32
N THR A 71 1.02 11.25 14.52
CA THR A 71 1.10 11.43 13.06
C THR A 71 -0.24 11.82 12.44
N THR A 72 -0.16 12.65 11.40
CA THR A 72 -1.32 13.02 10.59
C THR A 72 -1.70 11.87 9.67
N PRO A 73 -3.00 11.49 9.60
CA PRO A 73 -3.47 10.55 8.60
C PRO A 73 -3.12 11.00 7.18
N ILE A 74 -2.98 10.04 6.27
CA ILE A 74 -2.84 10.34 4.85
C ILE A 74 -4.07 11.11 4.37
N LYS A 75 -3.83 12.14 3.56
CA LYS A 75 -4.88 12.78 2.76
C LYS A 75 -4.79 12.14 1.38
N GLY A 76 -5.74 11.27 1.05
CA GLY A 76 -5.63 10.38 -0.09
C GLY A 76 -6.80 9.38 -0.23
N ILE A 77 -6.71 8.50 -1.22
CA ILE A 77 -7.69 7.44 -1.53
C ILE A 77 -6.96 6.09 -1.64
N ILE A 78 -7.10 5.21 -0.66
CA ILE A 78 -6.39 3.92 -0.72
C ILE A 78 -7.27 2.91 -1.43
N ASP A 79 -6.64 1.98 -2.15
CA ASP A 79 -7.30 0.87 -2.85
C ASP A 79 -6.32 -0.29 -3.00
N GLU A 80 -6.85 -1.49 -3.21
CA GLU A 80 -6.11 -2.73 -3.52
C GLU A 80 -4.95 -3.06 -2.56
N VAL A 81 -5.20 -3.06 -1.24
CA VAL A 81 -4.13 -3.38 -0.28
C VAL A 81 -4.00 -4.89 -0.10
N ARG A 82 -2.78 -5.39 -0.35
CA ARG A 82 -2.42 -6.81 -0.22
C ARG A 82 -1.21 -7.01 0.69
N ILE A 83 -1.29 -8.01 1.57
CA ILE A 83 -0.14 -8.56 2.30
C ILE A 83 0.10 -9.98 1.83
N SER A 84 1.37 -10.35 1.68
CA SER A 84 1.77 -11.69 1.27
C SER A 84 2.97 -12.18 2.06
N ASP A 85 3.11 -13.49 2.17
CA ASP A 85 4.23 -14.16 2.85
C ASP A 85 5.33 -14.63 1.90
N VAL A 86 5.27 -14.17 0.64
CA VAL A 86 6.32 -14.32 -0.36
C VAL A 86 6.72 -12.96 -0.93
N VAL A 87 7.97 -12.86 -1.37
CA VAL A 87 8.45 -11.69 -2.10
C VAL A 87 7.87 -11.71 -3.51
N ARG A 88 6.94 -10.78 -3.80
CA ARG A 88 6.26 -10.71 -5.10
C ARG A 88 7.04 -9.96 -6.18
N TYR A 89 7.94 -9.07 -5.79
CA TYR A 89 8.73 -8.24 -6.71
C TYR A 89 10.21 -8.32 -6.36
N THR A 90 11.02 -8.70 -7.34
CA THR A 90 12.49 -8.81 -7.25
C THR A 90 13.21 -8.07 -8.37
N LYS A 91 12.45 -7.47 -9.29
CA LYS A 91 12.88 -6.65 -10.42
C LYS A 91 11.71 -5.75 -10.85
N ASP A 92 11.99 -4.79 -11.72
CA ASP A 92 10.95 -3.97 -12.34
C ASP A 92 9.82 -4.83 -12.93
N PHE A 93 8.58 -4.38 -12.78
CA PHE A 93 7.38 -5.10 -13.18
C PHE A 93 6.38 -4.19 -13.89
N ALA A 94 5.53 -4.80 -14.72
CA ALA A 94 4.38 -4.12 -15.28
C ALA A 94 3.31 -3.93 -14.21
N LEU A 95 2.65 -2.78 -14.22
CA LEU A 95 1.59 -2.50 -13.26
C LEU A 95 0.43 -3.48 -13.40
N PRO A 96 -0.21 -3.88 -12.29
CA PRO A 96 -1.46 -4.62 -12.34
C PRO A 96 -2.50 -3.85 -13.15
N THR A 97 -3.20 -4.55 -14.03
CA THR A 97 -4.26 -3.98 -14.89
C THR A 97 -5.62 -4.62 -14.65
N THR A 98 -5.68 -5.50 -13.65
CA THR A 98 -6.89 -6.11 -13.08
C THR A 98 -6.77 -6.09 -11.56
N GLU A 99 -7.90 -6.16 -10.86
CA GLU A 99 -7.92 -6.34 -9.40
C GLU A 99 -7.05 -7.53 -8.99
N PHE A 100 -6.46 -7.44 -7.80
CA PHE A 100 -5.65 -8.53 -7.27
C PHE A 100 -6.53 -9.73 -6.98
N VAL A 101 -6.10 -10.90 -7.44
CA VAL A 101 -6.72 -12.16 -7.04
C VAL A 101 -5.94 -12.72 -5.87
N ALA A 102 -6.66 -13.18 -4.84
CA ALA A 102 -6.04 -13.90 -3.73
C ALA A 102 -5.43 -15.23 -4.23
N ASP A 103 -4.21 -15.53 -3.78
CA ASP A 103 -3.58 -16.82 -3.99
C ASP A 103 -3.15 -17.43 -2.65
N LYS A 104 -2.53 -18.62 -2.67
CA LYS A 104 -2.13 -19.34 -1.45
C LYS A 104 -1.14 -18.57 -0.55
N ASN A 105 -0.48 -17.56 -1.09
CA ASN A 105 0.49 -16.72 -0.39
C ASN A 105 -0.11 -15.36 0.01
N THR A 106 -1.39 -15.11 -0.28
CA THR A 106 -2.10 -13.90 0.15
C THR A 106 -2.58 -14.08 1.59
N ARG A 107 -2.15 -13.16 2.47
CA ARG A 107 -2.51 -13.15 3.90
C ARG A 107 -3.54 -12.08 4.25
N LEU A 108 -3.62 -11.03 3.44
CA LEU A 108 -4.63 -9.98 3.51
C LEU A 108 -4.92 -9.50 2.10
N LEU A 109 -6.19 -9.29 1.77
CA LEU A 109 -6.57 -8.57 0.57
C LEU A 109 -7.81 -7.72 0.85
N TRP A 110 -7.64 -6.40 0.79
CA TRP A 110 -8.71 -5.42 0.91
C TRP A 110 -8.87 -4.68 -0.41
N HIS A 111 -9.97 -4.99 -1.10
CA HIS A 111 -10.35 -4.34 -2.36
C HIS A 111 -10.95 -2.95 -2.18
N LEU A 112 -11.40 -2.59 -0.97
CA LEU A 112 -11.94 -1.25 -0.68
C LEU A 112 -13.05 -0.79 -1.65
N ASN A 113 -13.89 -1.74 -2.08
CA ASN A 113 -14.95 -1.55 -3.08
C ASN A 113 -16.37 -1.60 -2.48
N GLU A 114 -16.51 -1.68 -1.15
CA GLU A 114 -17.80 -1.83 -0.47
C GLU A 114 -18.75 -0.64 -0.69
N GLY A 115 -18.20 0.55 -0.90
CA GLY A 115 -18.96 1.76 -1.25
C GLY A 115 -19.80 2.37 -0.11
N SER A 116 -19.98 1.67 1.01
CA SER A 116 -20.70 2.15 2.20
C SER A 116 -20.33 1.35 3.45
N GLY A 117 -20.78 1.81 4.63
CA GLY A 117 -20.49 1.15 5.91
C GLY A 117 -19.11 1.47 6.46
N THR A 118 -18.73 0.75 7.52
CA THR A 118 -17.47 0.97 8.28
C THR A 118 -16.57 -0.26 8.32
N GLU A 119 -16.88 -1.30 7.55
CA GLU A 119 -16.12 -2.54 7.50
C GLU A 119 -15.47 -2.70 6.12
N VAL A 120 -14.31 -3.35 6.09
CA VAL A 120 -13.57 -3.69 4.87
C VAL A 120 -13.41 -5.20 4.84
N SER A 121 -13.99 -5.85 3.83
CA SER A 121 -13.99 -7.29 3.71
C SER A 121 -12.60 -7.81 3.32
N ASP A 122 -12.16 -8.89 3.96
CA ASP A 122 -10.92 -9.58 3.60
C ASP A 122 -11.18 -10.65 2.53
N ALA A 123 -10.82 -10.33 1.29
CA ALA A 123 -10.95 -11.23 0.14
C ALA A 123 -9.88 -12.34 0.11
N SER A 124 -8.92 -12.35 1.04
CA SER A 124 -7.93 -13.44 1.14
C SER A 124 -8.49 -14.74 1.73
N GLY A 125 -9.66 -14.67 2.40
CA GLY A 125 -10.25 -15.80 3.11
C GLY A 125 -9.71 -16.00 4.53
N ASN A 126 -8.78 -15.17 5.00
CA ASN A 126 -8.17 -15.28 6.33
C ASN A 126 -8.95 -14.54 7.44
N LYS A 127 -10.11 -13.94 7.11
CA LYS A 127 -11.01 -13.26 8.05
C LYS A 127 -10.37 -12.05 8.76
N ASN A 128 -9.42 -11.39 8.12
CA ASN A 128 -8.81 -10.16 8.61
C ASN A 128 -9.66 -8.94 8.22
N THR A 129 -10.94 -8.95 8.60
CA THR A 129 -11.88 -7.86 8.30
C THR A 129 -11.38 -6.55 8.92
N GLY A 130 -11.22 -5.53 8.07
CA GLY A 130 -10.80 -4.20 8.49
C GLY A 130 -11.96 -3.39 9.03
N LYS A 131 -11.64 -2.36 9.82
CA LYS A 131 -12.60 -1.36 10.30
C LYS A 131 -12.13 0.03 9.92
N LEU A 132 -13.04 0.83 9.37
CA LEU A 132 -12.80 2.24 9.08
C LEU A 132 -12.89 3.08 10.34
N GLU A 133 -11.83 3.83 10.64
CA GLU A 133 -11.75 4.72 11.80
C GLU A 133 -11.36 6.14 11.36
N GLY A 134 -11.84 7.15 12.09
CA GLY A 134 -11.55 8.56 11.78
C GLY A 134 -12.42 9.15 10.65
N GLY A 135 -13.49 8.47 10.25
CA GLY A 135 -14.48 8.96 9.29
C GLY A 135 -13.99 9.10 7.83
N PRO A 136 -13.22 8.14 7.27
CA PRO A 136 -12.93 8.14 5.84
C PRO A 136 -14.23 8.00 5.04
N LYS A 137 -14.20 8.43 3.77
CA LYS A 137 -15.34 8.35 2.86
C LYS A 137 -15.02 7.38 1.74
N TRP A 138 -16.00 6.55 1.41
CA TRP A 138 -15.99 5.77 0.19
C TRP A 138 -16.04 6.69 -1.02
N VAL A 139 -15.15 6.44 -1.98
CA VAL A 139 -15.06 7.14 -3.26
C VAL A 139 -14.69 6.12 -4.33
N LYS A 140 -14.74 6.53 -5.59
CA LYS A 140 -14.32 5.65 -6.68
C LYS A 140 -12.85 5.24 -6.53
N GLY A 141 -12.61 3.93 -6.53
CA GLY A 141 -11.30 3.29 -6.53
C GLY A 141 -10.54 3.44 -7.85
N ALA A 142 -9.56 2.58 -8.05
CA ALA A 142 -8.56 2.73 -9.08
C ALA A 142 -9.11 2.39 -10.46
N PRO A 143 -8.67 3.09 -11.54
CA PRO A 143 -9.02 2.67 -12.88
C PRO A 143 -8.15 1.46 -13.25
N ILE A 144 -8.55 0.28 -12.78
CA ILE A 144 -7.84 -0.97 -13.01
C ILE A 144 -8.35 -1.61 -14.31
N THR A 145 -8.13 -0.92 -15.43
CA THR A 145 -8.61 -1.37 -16.75
C THR A 145 -7.55 -1.13 -17.82
N SER A 146 -6.71 -2.16 -18.07
CA SER A 146 -5.77 -2.30 -19.20
C SER A 146 -4.54 -1.36 -19.23
N ALA A 147 -3.44 -1.88 -19.80
CA ALA A 147 -2.07 -1.35 -19.80
C ALA A 147 -1.85 -0.07 -20.63
N VAL A 148 -2.83 0.82 -20.73
CA VAL A 148 -2.70 2.07 -21.48
C VAL A 148 -2.85 3.24 -20.52
N ALA A 149 -1.75 3.95 -20.31
CA ALA A 149 -1.78 5.31 -19.79
C ALA A 149 -2.63 6.16 -20.75
N VAL A 150 -3.87 6.48 -20.37
CA VAL A 150 -4.71 7.41 -21.12
C VAL A 150 -4.30 8.84 -20.75
N GLN A 151 -3.82 9.61 -21.73
CA GLN A 151 -3.64 11.07 -21.72
C GLN A 151 -4.87 11.75 -22.36
N PRO A 152 -5.13 13.07 -22.23
CA PRO A 152 -4.84 14.02 -21.17
C PRO A 152 -6.12 14.77 -20.74
N ASN A 153 -6.59 14.57 -19.50
CA ASN A 153 -7.42 15.53 -18.76
C ASN A 153 -7.43 15.13 -17.28
N GLY A 154 -6.35 15.49 -16.58
CA GLY A 154 -6.23 15.42 -15.13
C GLY A 154 -6.15 14.02 -14.50
N LYS A 155 -4.90 13.62 -14.13
CA LYS A 155 -4.51 12.86 -12.93
C LYS A 155 -4.68 11.29 -12.90
N LEU A 156 -3.72 10.57 -12.26
CA LEU A 156 -3.05 9.24 -12.56
C LEU A 156 -3.09 8.11 -11.45
N ALA A 157 -3.11 6.74 -11.69
CA ALA A 157 -2.30 5.55 -11.11
C ALA A 157 -2.76 4.30 -10.17
N THR A 158 -1.93 3.71 -9.24
CA THR A 158 -2.32 2.69 -8.17
C THR A 158 -1.76 2.78 -6.69
N MET A 159 -1.94 3.85 -5.91
CA MET A 159 -2.18 3.96 -4.45
C MET A 159 -2.54 5.44 -4.37
N TRP A 160 -3.78 5.83 -4.66
CA TRP A 160 -4.23 7.22 -4.83
C TRP A 160 -3.90 7.83 -3.50
N ALA A 161 -2.95 8.75 -3.46
CA ALA A 161 -2.95 9.69 -2.38
C ALA A 161 -2.91 11.06 -3.00
N ILE A 162 -4.10 11.67 -3.13
CA ILE A 162 -4.23 13.10 -3.34
C ILE A 162 -3.80 13.83 -2.06
N LEU A 163 -2.52 14.16 -1.97
CA LEU A 163 -2.07 15.20 -1.06
C LEU A 163 -2.36 16.58 -1.70
N LYS A 164 -3.19 17.39 -1.03
CA LYS A 164 -3.42 18.79 -1.40
C LYS A 164 -2.44 19.71 -0.66
N SER A 165 -1.93 20.71 -1.37
CA SER A 165 -1.27 21.90 -0.79
C SER A 165 -2.33 22.93 -0.40
N ASN A 166 -2.12 23.56 0.76
CA ASN A 166 -2.81 24.79 1.13
C ASN A 166 -1.99 25.98 0.61
N ARG A 167 -2.68 27.00 0.10
CA ARG A 167 -2.31 28.37 0.44
C ARG A 167 -2.68 28.60 1.90
#